data_AF-A0A075HTE0-F1
#
_entry.id   AF-A0A075HTE0-F1
#
_cell.length_a   1.000
_cell.length_b   1.000
_cell.length_c   1.000
_cell.angle_alpha   90.00
_cell.angle_beta   90.00
_cell.angle_gamma   90.00
#
_symmetry.space_group_name_H-M   'P 1'
#
loop_
_entity.id
_entity.type
_entity.pdbx_description
1 polymer ?
#
loop_
_entity_poly.entity_id
_entity_poly.type
_entity_poly.pdbx_seq_one_letter_code
_entity_poly.pdbx_strand_id
1 'polypeptide(L)'
;MIILDEKATTDSKNGCKPSERTLEQLLDAGVILVDKPRGPSSHQLTAWAREMLGIQRLGHGGTLDPFATGLLTMLCGKSTRLTEMVLTGDKRYIAVLRFAREVTQEELANLLESLQGEIYNVPPLESAVKVRVRTRILHDIRIIDADDESRTTAVTITCNAGTYIRTLARDFGLMLDTGCELLELHRDQTGSFDQSNACTMQQLTDAVFLWREHEDDRALRQLIAPVEAILGHLPRIVVKDGAAAAISHGAALARPGVVSLSEGIERGDLVVLESLKGEAVALAETNSAASKIASMQHGEVARPKVVLMQVGVYPQTWSKE
;
A
#
# COMPACT_ATOMS: atom_id res chain seq x y z
N MET A 1 13.15 -19.57 -7.62
CA MET A 1 12.45 -19.13 -8.85
C MET A 1 12.66 -20.20 -9.90
N ILE A 2 11.61 -20.56 -10.64
CA ILE A 2 11.70 -21.49 -11.77
C ILE A 2 12.01 -20.69 -13.02
N ILE A 3 13.13 -20.99 -13.69
CA ILE A 3 13.50 -20.37 -14.96
C ILE A 3 13.04 -21.29 -16.10
N LEU A 4 12.33 -20.72 -17.07
CA LEU A 4 11.70 -21.44 -18.18
C LEU A 4 12.24 -21.04 -19.55
N ASP A 5 12.89 -19.87 -19.64
CA ASP A 5 13.62 -19.41 -20.83
C ASP A 5 14.85 -18.60 -20.43
N GLU A 6 16.00 -19.27 -20.30
CA GLU A 6 17.29 -18.63 -19.97
C GLU A 6 17.82 -17.70 -21.08
N LYS A 7 17.29 -17.81 -22.30
CA LYS A 7 17.76 -17.05 -23.47
C LYS A 7 16.93 -15.80 -23.73
N ALA A 8 15.91 -15.54 -22.90
CA ALA A 8 15.06 -14.37 -23.04
C ALA A 8 15.89 -13.08 -22.90
N THR A 9 15.69 -12.16 -23.82
CA THR A 9 16.33 -10.84 -23.85
C THR A 9 15.27 -9.74 -23.91
N THR A 10 15.66 -8.53 -23.51
CA THR A 10 14.79 -7.36 -23.53
C THR A 10 15.48 -6.24 -24.30
N ASP A 11 14.72 -5.50 -25.12
CA ASP A 11 15.26 -4.39 -25.89
C ASP A 11 15.46 -3.16 -24.98
N SER A 12 16.66 -2.60 -24.94
CA SER A 12 16.97 -1.44 -24.10
C SER A 12 16.26 -0.15 -24.55
N LYS A 13 15.71 -0.10 -25.77
CA LYS A 13 14.97 1.06 -26.29
C LYS A 13 13.56 1.19 -25.74
N ASN A 14 13.00 0.13 -25.15
CA ASN A 14 11.60 0.06 -24.73
C ASN A 14 11.51 -0.15 -23.21
N GLY A 15 10.63 0.57 -22.53
CA GLY A 15 10.54 0.51 -21.06
C GLY A 15 11.82 0.96 -20.35
N CYS A 16 11.84 0.84 -19.02
CA CYS A 16 12.99 1.21 -18.19
C CYS A 16 12.94 0.46 -16.86
N LYS A 17 13.98 0.54 -16.03
CA LYS A 17 13.84 0.05 -14.66
C LYS A 17 12.87 0.97 -13.87
N PRO A 18 12.10 0.45 -12.91
CA PRO A 18 11.20 1.27 -12.10
C PRO A 18 11.88 2.50 -11.44
N SER A 19 13.15 2.37 -11.05
CA SER A 19 13.96 3.45 -10.45
C SER A 19 14.44 4.52 -11.43
N GLU A 20 14.34 4.26 -12.74
CA GLU A 20 14.82 5.13 -13.82
C GLU A 20 13.67 5.86 -14.52
N ARG A 21 12.44 5.72 -14.01
CA ARG A 21 11.25 6.34 -14.59
C ARG A 21 11.35 7.86 -14.59
N THR A 22 10.81 8.44 -15.66
CA THR A 22 10.51 9.87 -15.77
C THR A 22 9.44 10.27 -14.76
N LEU A 23 9.33 11.57 -14.47
CA LEU A 23 8.27 12.08 -13.58
C LEU A 23 6.88 11.73 -14.13
N GLU A 24 6.66 11.86 -15.44
CA GLU A 24 5.37 11.56 -16.07
C GLU A 24 4.96 10.11 -15.85
N GLN A 25 5.90 9.17 -16.00
CA GLN A 25 5.67 7.74 -15.75
C GLN A 25 5.37 7.46 -14.27
N LEU A 26 6.03 8.17 -13.34
CA LEU A 26 5.76 8.06 -11.91
C LEU A 26 4.38 8.63 -11.54
N LEU A 27 3.97 9.75 -12.13
CA LEU A 27 2.63 10.32 -11.92
C LEU A 27 1.53 9.44 -12.52
N ASP A 28 1.84 8.70 -13.59
CA ASP A 28 0.92 7.74 -14.20
C ASP A 28 0.67 6.49 -13.37
N ALA A 29 1.67 6.02 -12.61
CA ALA A 29 1.57 4.79 -11.81
C ALA A 29 2.61 4.77 -10.67
N GLY A 30 2.47 5.70 -9.73
CA GLY A 30 3.36 5.84 -8.58
C GLY A 30 2.61 6.02 -7.27
N VAL A 31 3.37 6.18 -6.20
CA VAL A 31 2.87 6.28 -4.83
C VAL A 31 3.64 7.37 -4.11
N ILE A 32 2.92 8.31 -3.51
CA ILE A 32 3.49 9.34 -2.65
C ILE A 32 3.18 8.95 -1.20
N LEU A 33 4.20 9.00 -0.36
CA LEU A 33 4.04 8.81 1.08
C LEU A 33 4.05 10.18 1.73
N VAL A 34 2.97 10.53 2.44
CA VAL A 34 2.83 11.83 3.07
C VAL A 34 2.77 11.66 4.59
N ASP A 35 3.59 12.40 5.32
CA ASP A 35 3.39 12.59 6.75
C ASP A 35 2.24 13.58 6.96
N LYS A 36 1.04 13.04 7.19
CA LYS A 36 -0.17 13.84 7.33
C LYS A 36 -0.06 14.69 8.61
N PRO A 37 -0.23 16.02 8.51
CA PRO A 37 -0.29 16.86 9.69
C PRO A 37 -1.64 16.74 10.41
N ARG A 38 -1.65 17.20 11.67
CA ARG A 38 -2.87 17.40 12.44
C ARG A 38 -3.68 18.55 11.83
N GLY A 39 -5.00 18.41 11.76
CA GLY A 39 -5.93 19.45 11.29
C GLY A 39 -6.75 19.02 10.09
N PRO A 40 -6.16 18.88 8.87
CA PRO A 40 -6.92 18.53 7.68
C PRO A 40 -7.38 17.07 7.72
N SER A 41 -8.50 16.80 7.06
CA SER A 41 -8.89 15.42 6.73
C SER A 41 -7.97 14.85 5.66
N SER A 42 -7.86 13.51 5.61
CA SER A 42 -7.09 12.83 4.55
C SER A 42 -7.59 13.20 3.14
N HIS A 43 -8.90 13.39 2.97
CA HIS A 43 -9.50 13.78 1.69
C HIS A 43 -9.10 15.19 1.24
N GLN A 44 -9.05 16.16 2.17
CA GLN A 44 -8.57 17.51 1.86
C GLN A 44 -7.11 17.50 1.44
N LEU A 45 -6.27 16.77 2.19
CA LEU A 45 -4.84 16.65 1.88
C LEU A 45 -4.60 16.06 0.49
N THR A 46 -5.32 14.98 0.15
CA THR A 46 -5.25 14.37 -1.19
C THR A 46 -5.78 15.30 -2.27
N ALA A 47 -6.83 16.08 -2.01
CA ALA A 47 -7.35 17.04 -2.98
C ALA A 47 -6.33 18.14 -3.29
N TRP A 48 -5.67 18.70 -2.26
CA TRP A 48 -4.60 19.69 -2.43
C TRP A 48 -3.40 19.11 -3.19
N ALA A 49 -2.93 17.92 -2.81
CA ALA A 49 -1.83 17.26 -3.51
C ALA A 49 -2.15 17.02 -4.99
N ARG A 50 -3.37 16.57 -5.31
CA ARG A 50 -3.82 16.36 -6.69
C ARG A 50 -3.79 17.65 -7.51
N GLU A 51 -4.30 18.74 -6.93
CA GLU A 51 -4.34 20.06 -7.59
C GLU A 51 -2.93 20.60 -7.84
N MET A 52 -2.05 20.54 -6.83
CA MET A 52 -0.65 20.97 -6.96
C MET A 52 0.11 20.18 -8.02
N LEU A 53 -0.08 18.85 -8.06
CA LEU A 53 0.55 18.00 -9.07
C LEU A 53 -0.06 18.17 -10.47
N GLY A 54 -1.30 18.68 -10.57
CA GLY A 54 -2.00 18.85 -11.84
C GLY A 54 -2.43 17.52 -12.48
N ILE A 55 -2.61 16.46 -11.69
CA ILE A 55 -2.97 15.13 -12.20
C ILE A 55 -4.47 14.84 -12.06
N GLN A 56 -5.02 14.03 -12.96
CA GLN A 56 -6.46 13.74 -12.97
C GLN A 56 -6.90 12.81 -11.83
N ARG A 57 -6.05 11.85 -11.44
CA ARG A 57 -6.39 10.81 -10.47
C ARG A 57 -5.33 10.72 -9.39
N LEU A 58 -5.75 10.97 -8.16
CA LEU A 58 -5.01 10.72 -6.94
C LEU A 58 -6.00 10.23 -5.88
N GLY A 59 -5.68 9.15 -5.18
CA GLY A 59 -6.50 8.60 -4.10
C GLY A 59 -5.63 8.18 -2.93
N HIS A 60 -6.15 8.21 -1.70
CA HIS A 60 -5.39 7.77 -0.52
C HIS A 60 -5.70 6.33 -0.11
N GLY A 61 -4.71 5.67 0.51
CA GLY A 61 -4.78 4.27 0.93
C GLY A 61 -5.04 4.09 2.43
N GLY A 62 -6.04 4.80 2.96
CA GLY A 62 -6.53 4.60 4.33
C GLY A 62 -6.68 5.90 5.11
N THR A 63 -7.93 6.30 5.31
CA THR A 63 -8.29 7.55 6.00
C THR A 63 -7.73 7.59 7.42
N LEU A 64 -6.99 8.67 7.71
CA LEU A 64 -6.70 9.14 9.06
C LEU A 64 -7.69 10.25 9.44
N ASP A 65 -8.13 10.22 10.70
CA ASP A 65 -8.95 11.26 11.30
C ASP A 65 -8.23 12.63 11.24
N PRO A 66 -8.98 13.75 11.27
CA PRO A 66 -8.39 15.10 11.26
C PRO A 66 -7.32 15.32 12.32
N PHE A 67 -7.53 14.81 13.54
CA PHE A 67 -6.58 14.97 14.64
C PHE A 67 -5.37 14.02 14.56
N ALA A 68 -5.49 12.92 13.81
CA ALA A 68 -4.44 11.92 13.68
C ALA A 68 -3.36 12.37 12.68
N THR A 69 -2.12 11.97 12.94
CA THR A 69 -0.93 12.31 12.15
C THR A 69 -0.26 11.06 11.56
N GLY A 70 0.79 11.26 10.77
CA GLY A 70 1.64 10.18 10.29
C GLY A 70 1.32 9.74 8.87
N LEU A 71 1.84 8.58 8.52
CA LEU A 71 1.93 8.05 7.17
C LEU A 71 0.55 7.91 6.50
N LEU A 72 0.37 8.64 5.40
CA LEU A 72 -0.75 8.55 4.47
C LEU A 72 -0.21 8.23 3.07
N THR A 73 -0.58 7.06 2.56
CA THR A 73 -0.26 6.65 1.18
C THR A 73 -1.19 7.36 0.21
N MET A 74 -0.64 7.92 -0.87
CA MET A 74 -1.39 8.51 -1.98
C MET A 74 -0.99 7.84 -3.30
N LEU A 75 -1.96 7.24 -3.99
CA LEU A 75 -1.79 6.48 -5.22
C LEU A 75 -2.07 7.38 -6.44
N CYS A 76 -1.10 7.51 -7.34
CA CYS A 76 -1.17 8.33 -8.55
C CYS A 76 -1.68 7.54 -9.77
N GLY A 77 -2.55 8.15 -10.57
CA GLY A 77 -2.93 7.63 -11.89
C GLY A 77 -3.54 6.22 -11.83
N LYS A 78 -2.92 5.26 -12.52
CA LYS A 78 -3.34 3.86 -12.56
C LYS A 78 -3.10 3.11 -11.25
N SER A 79 -2.18 3.57 -10.39
CA SER A 79 -1.96 2.90 -9.11
C SER A 79 -3.18 3.04 -8.18
N THR A 80 -4.10 4.00 -8.41
CA THR A 80 -5.37 4.08 -7.67
C THR A 80 -6.22 2.82 -7.80
N ARG A 81 -6.00 1.99 -8.82
CA ARG A 81 -6.65 0.66 -8.95
C ARG A 81 -6.20 -0.33 -7.88
N LEU A 82 -5.11 -0.05 -7.18
CA LEU A 82 -4.54 -0.85 -6.10
C LEU A 82 -4.97 -0.36 -4.70
N THR A 83 -5.90 0.60 -4.63
CA THR A 83 -6.34 1.18 -3.34
C THR A 83 -6.82 0.11 -2.37
N GLU A 84 -7.57 -0.90 -2.83
CA GLU A 84 -8.07 -1.98 -1.98
C GLU A 84 -6.92 -2.77 -1.32
N MET A 85 -5.88 -3.11 -2.08
CA MET A 85 -4.69 -3.80 -1.57
C MET A 85 -3.96 -2.99 -0.50
N VAL A 86 -3.81 -1.68 -0.71
CA VAL A 86 -3.17 -0.80 0.28
C VAL A 86 -4.05 -0.63 1.52
N LEU A 87 -5.37 -0.56 1.34
CA LEU A 87 -6.33 -0.47 2.43
C LEU A 87 -6.25 -1.69 3.33
N THR A 88 -6.18 -2.89 2.76
CA THR A 88 -6.17 -4.16 3.51
C THR A 88 -4.87 -4.47 4.25
N GLY A 89 -3.75 -3.83 3.88
CA GLY A 89 -2.48 -4.06 4.55
C GLY A 89 -2.51 -3.72 6.05
N ASP A 90 -1.70 -4.41 6.84
CA ASP A 90 -1.57 -4.14 8.28
C ASP A 90 -1.09 -2.71 8.53
N LYS A 91 -1.47 -2.17 9.69
CA LYS A 91 -1.20 -0.80 10.11
C LYS A 91 -0.57 -0.83 11.49
N ARG A 92 0.38 0.06 11.73
CA ARG A 92 0.94 0.31 13.07
C ARG A 92 0.66 1.74 13.48
N TYR A 93 0.27 1.89 14.74
CA TYR A 93 -0.05 3.17 15.36
C TYR A 93 0.71 3.34 16.65
N ILE A 94 1.02 4.58 16.98
CA ILE A 94 1.37 5.05 18.31
C ILE A 94 0.15 5.82 18.82
N ALA A 95 -0.37 5.43 19.98
CA ALA A 95 -1.54 6.03 20.60
C ALA A 95 -1.18 6.52 22.00
N VAL A 96 -1.57 7.75 22.32
CA VAL A 96 -1.46 8.30 23.69
C VAL A 96 -2.82 8.24 24.33
N LEU A 97 -2.93 7.47 25.39
CA LEU A 97 -4.14 7.21 26.15
C LEU A 97 -4.11 7.99 27.46
N ARG A 98 -5.26 8.46 27.94
CA ARG A 98 -5.42 9.01 29.28
C ARG A 98 -6.53 8.31 30.02
N PHE A 99 -6.22 7.80 31.22
CA PHE A 99 -7.20 7.14 32.07
C PHE A 99 -7.82 8.10 33.10
N ALA A 100 -9.10 7.92 33.40
CA ALA A 100 -9.83 8.76 34.35
C ALA A 100 -9.38 8.49 35.80
N ARG A 101 -8.99 7.24 36.11
CA ARG A 101 -8.30 6.85 37.34
C ARG A 101 -6.85 6.47 37.05
N GLU A 102 -6.05 6.37 38.11
CA GLU A 102 -4.74 5.74 38.03
C GLU A 102 -4.91 4.24 37.68
N VAL A 103 -4.20 3.81 36.63
CA VAL A 103 -4.16 2.41 36.16
C VAL A 103 -2.72 1.98 36.24
N THR A 104 -2.43 0.93 36.99
CA THR A 104 -1.05 0.46 37.14
C THR A 104 -0.55 -0.15 35.83
N GLN A 105 0.77 -0.12 35.61
CA GLN A 105 1.36 -0.75 34.43
C GLN A 105 1.03 -2.25 34.35
N GLU A 106 0.90 -2.94 35.49
CA GLU A 106 0.52 -4.35 35.57
C GLU A 106 -0.94 -4.57 35.15
N GLU A 107 -1.87 -3.75 35.64
CA GLU A 107 -3.29 -3.80 35.22
C GLU A 107 -3.41 -3.62 33.71
N LEU A 108 -2.72 -2.63 33.15
CA LEU A 108 -2.76 -2.36 31.72
C LEU A 108 -2.08 -3.47 30.93
N ALA A 109 -0.89 -3.94 31.33
CA ALA A 109 -0.18 -5.01 30.63
C ALA A 109 -1.02 -6.28 30.51
N ASN A 110 -1.69 -6.68 31.61
CA ASN A 110 -2.58 -7.84 31.63
C ASN A 110 -3.77 -7.66 30.66
N LEU A 111 -4.37 -6.47 30.61
CA LEU A 111 -5.42 -6.17 29.63
C LEU A 111 -4.89 -6.30 28.20
N LEU A 112 -3.75 -5.66 27.91
CA LEU A 112 -3.18 -5.61 26.56
C LEU A 112 -2.80 -7.01 26.06
N GLU A 113 -2.26 -7.87 26.92
CA GLU A 113 -1.97 -9.27 26.61
C GLU A 113 -3.24 -10.05 26.26
N SER A 114 -4.34 -9.82 27.00
CA SER A 114 -5.62 -10.49 26.75
C SER A 114 -6.28 -10.12 25.40
N LEU A 115 -5.86 -9.03 24.78
CA LEU A 115 -6.42 -8.50 23.54
C LEU A 115 -5.58 -8.86 22.30
N GLN A 116 -4.47 -9.58 22.47
CA GLN A 116 -3.71 -10.10 21.34
C GLN A 116 -4.54 -11.15 20.58
N GLY A 117 -4.60 -11.02 19.26
CA GLY A 117 -5.42 -11.86 18.40
C GLY A 117 -6.76 -11.23 18.04
N GLU A 118 -7.82 -12.04 18.02
CA GLU A 118 -9.14 -11.60 17.54
C GLU A 118 -9.86 -10.75 18.59
N ILE A 119 -10.28 -9.56 18.18
CA ILE A 119 -11.09 -8.63 18.99
C ILE A 119 -12.39 -8.26 18.27
N TYR A 120 -13.39 -7.84 19.04
CA TYR A 120 -14.59 -7.21 18.51
C TYR A 120 -14.40 -5.70 18.49
N ASN A 121 -14.61 -5.10 17.32
CA ASN A 121 -14.46 -3.67 17.13
C ASN A 121 -15.66 -3.09 16.37
N VAL A 122 -16.24 -2.02 16.91
CA VAL A 122 -17.40 -1.34 16.33
C VAL A 122 -16.97 0.01 15.75
N PRO A 123 -17.25 0.28 14.46
CA PRO A 123 -17.02 1.60 13.90
C PRO A 123 -17.77 2.69 14.71
N PRO A 124 -17.16 3.85 14.97
CA PRO A 124 -17.83 4.97 15.61
C PRO A 124 -18.95 5.53 14.72
N LEU A 125 -19.79 6.40 15.29
CA LEU A 125 -20.88 7.07 14.57
C LEU A 125 -20.34 7.86 13.37
N GLU A 126 -19.26 8.61 13.57
CA GLU A 126 -18.53 9.33 12.53
C GLU A 126 -17.58 8.37 11.79
N SER A 127 -18.14 7.48 10.98
CA SER A 127 -17.36 6.58 10.12
C SER A 127 -17.93 6.49 8.71
N ALA A 128 -17.05 6.21 7.75
CA ALA A 128 -17.44 6.03 6.34
C ALA A 128 -18.11 4.67 6.06
N VAL A 129 -18.33 3.85 7.09
CA VAL A 129 -18.83 2.47 6.96
C VAL A 129 -20.02 2.24 7.88
N LYS A 130 -20.90 1.29 7.52
CA LYS A 130 -22.03 0.92 8.38
C LYS A 130 -21.58 0.48 9.77
N VAL A 131 -22.16 1.09 10.81
CA VAL A 131 -21.97 0.75 12.22
C VAL A 131 -22.54 -0.64 12.49
N ARG A 132 -21.66 -1.59 12.80
CA ARG A 132 -21.95 -2.97 13.20
C ARG A 132 -20.70 -3.59 13.80
N VAL A 133 -20.87 -4.58 14.68
CA VAL A 133 -19.75 -5.35 15.24
C VAL A 133 -18.98 -6.05 14.12
N ARG A 134 -17.65 -6.03 14.18
CA ARG A 134 -16.75 -6.72 13.26
C ARG A 134 -15.58 -7.31 14.03
N THR A 135 -15.08 -8.44 13.57
CA THR A 135 -13.82 -9.01 14.07
C THR A 135 -12.64 -8.25 13.48
N ARG A 136 -11.65 -7.94 14.31
CA ARG A 136 -10.35 -7.38 13.94
C ARG A 136 -9.25 -8.20 14.59
N ILE A 137 -8.04 -8.06 14.09
CA ILE A 137 -6.88 -8.76 14.62
C ILE A 137 -5.90 -7.70 15.12
N LEU A 138 -5.58 -7.77 16.41
CA LEU A 138 -4.42 -7.09 16.98
C LEU A 138 -3.26 -8.08 16.93
N HIS A 139 -2.25 -7.76 16.11
CA HIS A 139 -1.07 -8.59 15.97
C HIS A 139 -0.12 -8.39 17.15
N ASP A 140 -0.02 -7.15 17.64
CA ASP A 140 0.86 -6.79 18.73
C ASP A 140 0.39 -5.48 19.37
N ILE A 141 0.50 -5.38 20.69
CA ILE A 141 0.24 -4.16 21.44
C ILE A 141 1.20 -4.06 22.62
N ARG A 142 1.88 -2.91 22.77
CA ARG A 142 2.96 -2.73 23.74
C ARG A 142 2.93 -1.35 24.36
N ILE A 143 3.19 -1.28 25.66
CA ILE A 143 3.45 -0.03 26.36
C ILE A 143 4.82 0.49 25.91
N ILE A 144 4.88 1.76 25.54
CA ILE A 144 6.10 2.48 25.18
C ILE A 144 6.60 3.24 26.41
N ASP A 145 5.71 4.01 27.02
CA ASP A 145 6.00 4.87 28.15
C ASP A 145 4.70 5.19 28.92
N ALA A 146 4.82 5.53 30.21
CA ALA A 146 3.71 5.87 31.07
C ALA A 146 4.09 7.00 32.03
N ASP A 147 3.16 7.93 32.23
CA ASP A 147 3.27 9.01 33.21
C ASP A 147 2.06 8.97 34.16
N ASP A 148 2.33 8.58 35.40
CA ASP A 148 1.32 8.39 36.44
C ASP A 148 0.70 9.72 36.88
N GLU A 149 1.45 10.84 36.84
CA GLU A 149 0.96 12.15 37.28
C GLU A 149 -0.13 12.65 36.34
N SER A 150 0.12 12.59 35.03
CA SER A 150 -0.89 12.94 34.01
C SER A 150 -1.87 11.81 33.68
N ARG A 151 -1.64 10.61 34.24
CA ARG A 151 -2.36 9.35 33.94
C ARG A 151 -2.39 9.04 32.46
N THR A 152 -1.26 9.28 31.79
CA THR A 152 -1.13 9.02 30.36
C THR A 152 -0.24 7.83 30.08
N THR A 153 -0.55 7.11 29.02
CA THR A 153 0.26 5.98 28.57
C THR A 153 0.35 5.99 27.06
N ALA A 154 1.58 5.94 26.55
CA ALA A 154 1.84 5.74 25.14
C ALA A 154 1.92 4.25 24.84
N VAL A 155 1.17 3.79 23.83
CA VAL A 155 1.18 2.41 23.38
C VAL A 155 1.42 2.32 21.87
N THR A 156 2.11 1.27 21.46
CA THR A 156 2.21 0.85 20.06
C THR A 156 1.14 -0.19 19.79
N ILE A 157 0.44 -0.09 18.65
CA ILE A 157 -0.64 -0.99 18.27
C ILE A 157 -0.43 -1.41 16.82
N THR A 158 -0.16 -2.70 16.59
CA THR A 158 -0.09 -3.31 15.26
C THR A 158 -1.35 -4.12 15.01
N CYS A 159 -2.08 -3.81 13.95
CA CYS A 159 -3.38 -4.41 13.70
C CYS A 159 -3.69 -4.53 12.21
N ASN A 160 -4.68 -5.37 11.91
CA ASN A 160 -5.21 -5.43 10.56
C ASN A 160 -6.05 -4.20 10.20
N ALA A 161 -6.25 -4.02 8.90
CA ALA A 161 -6.96 -2.88 8.35
C ALA A 161 -8.38 -2.69 8.91
N GLY A 162 -8.75 -1.42 9.11
CA GLY A 162 -10.08 -1.02 9.55
C GLY A 162 -10.36 -1.28 11.03
N THR A 163 -9.32 -1.48 11.84
CA THR A 163 -9.39 -1.41 13.30
C THR A 163 -9.51 0.05 13.74
N TYR A 164 -10.57 0.37 14.48
CA TYR A 164 -10.82 1.71 15.00
C TYR A 164 -10.15 1.89 16.36
N ILE A 165 -8.95 2.51 16.34
CA ILE A 165 -8.17 2.77 17.56
C ILE A 165 -8.92 3.66 18.57
N ARG A 166 -9.73 4.61 18.08
CA ARG A 166 -10.61 5.43 18.93
C ARG A 166 -11.61 4.59 19.72
N THR A 167 -12.25 3.62 19.06
CA THR A 167 -13.18 2.69 19.74
C THR A 167 -12.39 1.81 20.72
N LEU A 168 -11.23 1.31 20.31
CA LEU A 168 -10.38 0.48 21.15
C LEU A 168 -9.95 1.21 22.44
N ALA A 169 -9.59 2.49 22.36
CA ALA A 169 -9.27 3.30 23.54
C ALA A 169 -10.46 3.38 24.51
N ARG A 170 -11.67 3.64 23.99
CA ARG A 170 -12.89 3.61 24.81
C ARG A 170 -13.08 2.24 25.47
N ASP A 171 -12.89 1.15 24.73
CA ASP A 171 -13.08 -0.21 25.20
C ASP A 171 -12.06 -0.57 26.29
N PHE A 172 -10.81 -0.09 26.22
CA PHE A 172 -9.83 -0.23 27.30
C PHE A 172 -10.35 0.36 28.61
N GLY A 173 -10.94 1.55 28.55
CA GLY A 173 -11.57 2.17 29.73
C GLY A 173 -12.65 1.27 30.32
N LEU A 174 -13.58 0.79 29.48
CA LEU A 174 -14.67 -0.08 29.93
C LEU A 174 -14.18 -1.39 30.55
N MET A 175 -13.13 -1.99 30.00
CA MET A 175 -12.55 -3.24 30.50
C MET A 175 -11.80 -3.06 31.84
N LEU A 176 -11.33 -1.86 32.14
CA LEU A 176 -10.65 -1.49 33.39
C LEU A 176 -11.56 -0.79 34.40
N ASP A 177 -12.87 -0.75 34.11
CA ASP A 177 -13.90 -0.05 34.89
C ASP A 177 -13.55 1.44 35.12
N THR A 178 -13.12 2.12 34.04
CA THR A 178 -12.75 3.53 34.05
C THR A 178 -13.06 4.23 32.71
N GLY A 179 -12.79 5.53 32.63
CA GLY A 179 -12.76 6.26 31.36
C GLY A 179 -11.37 6.17 30.73
N CYS A 180 -11.31 6.04 29.41
CA CYS A 180 -10.07 6.16 28.66
C CYS A 180 -10.27 7.07 27.44
N GLU A 181 -9.46 8.10 27.34
CA GLU A 181 -9.45 9.07 26.25
C GLU A 181 -8.25 8.83 25.33
N LEU A 182 -8.48 8.80 24.01
CA LEU A 182 -7.41 8.82 23.02
C LEU A 182 -6.99 10.27 22.77
N LEU A 183 -5.86 10.70 23.34
CA LEU A 183 -5.33 12.05 23.22
C LEU A 183 -4.65 12.29 21.87
N GLU A 184 -3.79 11.37 21.48
CA GLU A 184 -2.99 11.45 20.25
C GLU A 184 -2.99 10.12 19.51
N LEU A 185 -2.92 10.21 18.19
CA LEU A 185 -2.83 9.06 17.31
C LEU A 185 -1.91 9.38 16.14
N HIS A 186 -0.85 8.60 16.01
CA HIS A 186 0.11 8.71 14.94
C HIS A 186 0.23 7.35 14.23
N ARG A 187 0.10 7.32 12.90
CA ARG A 187 0.31 6.10 12.12
C ARG A 187 1.71 6.10 11.55
N ASP A 188 2.60 5.26 12.05
CA ASP A 188 4.00 5.21 11.60
C ASP A 188 4.24 4.18 10.49
N GLN A 189 3.33 3.20 10.30
CA GLN A 189 3.45 2.17 9.28
C GLN A 189 2.13 1.85 8.55
N THR A 190 2.23 1.54 7.26
CA THR A 190 1.15 1.00 6.42
C THR A 190 1.69 -0.04 5.45
N GLY A 191 1.32 -1.30 5.65
CA GLY A 191 1.84 -2.41 4.86
C GLY A 191 3.38 -2.47 4.96
N SER A 192 4.04 -2.46 3.80
CA SER A 192 5.50 -2.41 3.67
C SER A 192 6.10 -1.00 3.81
N PHE A 193 5.28 0.04 3.94
CA PHE A 193 5.75 1.42 4.04
C PHE A 193 5.82 1.87 5.49
N ASP A 194 6.89 2.59 5.81
CA ASP A 194 7.07 3.32 7.06
C ASP A 194 7.27 4.83 6.79
N GLN A 195 7.37 5.60 7.86
CA GLN A 195 7.54 7.05 7.81
C GLN A 195 8.89 7.52 7.22
N SER A 196 9.91 6.67 7.11
CA SER A 196 11.25 7.09 6.67
C SER A 196 11.27 7.66 5.25
N ASN A 197 10.29 7.25 4.45
CA ASN A 197 10.13 7.67 3.06
C ASN A 197 8.97 8.68 2.88
N ALA A 198 8.38 9.18 3.98
CA ALA A 198 7.27 10.11 3.93
C ALA A 198 7.77 11.56 3.79
N CYS A 199 7.10 12.32 2.93
CA CYS A 199 7.31 13.76 2.80
C CYS A 199 6.22 14.55 3.52
N THR A 200 6.55 15.73 3.99
CA THR A 200 5.56 16.71 4.43
C THR A 200 4.90 17.37 3.21
N MET A 201 3.73 17.99 3.41
CA MET A 201 3.09 18.76 2.35
C MET A 201 3.93 19.95 1.89
N GLN A 202 4.74 20.52 2.78
CA GLN A 202 5.68 21.61 2.48
C GLN A 202 6.75 21.12 1.51
N GLN A 203 7.39 19.97 1.81
CA GLN A 203 8.37 19.36 0.91
C GLN A 203 7.77 19.00 -0.46
N LEU A 204 6.53 18.49 -0.49
CA LEU A 204 5.82 18.23 -1.73
C LEU A 204 5.55 19.52 -2.52
N THR A 205 5.16 20.59 -1.83
CA THR A 205 4.91 21.91 -2.44
C THR A 205 6.19 22.49 -3.03
N ASP A 206 7.29 22.44 -2.29
CA ASP A 206 8.61 22.93 -2.73
C ASP A 206 9.11 22.13 -3.94
N ALA A 207 8.95 20.80 -3.93
CA ALA A 207 9.30 19.94 -5.06
C ALA A 207 8.47 20.26 -6.32
N VAL A 208 7.18 20.55 -6.16
CA VAL A 208 6.31 20.98 -7.26
C VAL A 208 6.72 22.36 -7.79
N PHE A 209 7.09 23.28 -6.91
CA PHE A 209 7.58 24.61 -7.29
C PHE A 209 8.86 24.51 -8.13
N LEU A 210 9.85 23.72 -7.69
CA LEU A 210 11.08 23.48 -8.45
C LEU A 210 10.80 22.87 -9.83
N TRP A 211 9.88 21.91 -9.90
CA TRP A 211 9.50 21.30 -11.18
C TRP A 211 8.87 22.32 -12.14
N ARG A 212 7.94 23.15 -11.66
CA ARG A 212 7.17 24.06 -12.52
C ARG A 212 7.88 25.36 -12.88
N GLU A 213 8.58 25.95 -11.93
CA GLU A 213 9.20 27.28 -12.10
C GLU A 213 10.68 27.20 -12.51
N HIS A 214 11.32 26.04 -12.31
CA HIS A 214 12.74 25.83 -12.58
C HIS A 214 13.05 24.63 -13.46
N GLU A 215 12.03 23.95 -14.00
CA GLU A 215 12.19 22.76 -14.85
C GLU A 215 13.03 21.64 -14.18
N ASP A 216 12.99 21.56 -12.84
CA ASP A 216 13.76 20.59 -12.05
C ASP A 216 12.85 19.62 -11.30
N ASP A 217 12.66 18.43 -11.89
CA ASP A 217 11.81 17.38 -11.32
C ASP A 217 12.50 16.48 -10.29
N ARG A 218 13.80 16.68 -10.02
CA ARG A 218 14.61 15.70 -9.27
C ARG A 218 14.07 15.44 -7.88
N ALA A 219 13.67 16.51 -7.18
CA ALA A 219 13.07 16.40 -5.86
C ALA A 219 11.76 15.61 -5.93
N LEU A 220 10.90 15.92 -6.90
CA LEU A 220 9.59 15.26 -7.01
C LEU A 220 9.72 13.78 -7.39
N ARG A 221 10.66 13.41 -8.26
CA ARG A 221 10.98 12.01 -8.58
C ARG A 221 11.47 11.21 -7.37
N GLN A 222 12.12 11.86 -6.40
CA GLN A 222 12.51 11.21 -5.14
C GLN A 222 11.32 11.03 -4.18
N LEU A 223 10.30 11.89 -4.24
CA LEU A 223 9.10 11.79 -3.39
C LEU A 223 8.08 10.76 -3.89
N ILE A 224 8.16 10.34 -5.15
CA ILE A 224 7.21 9.40 -5.75
C ILE A 224 7.89 8.03 -5.90
N ALA A 225 7.45 7.08 -5.07
CA ALA A 225 7.86 5.70 -5.21
C ALA A 225 7.18 5.06 -6.44
N PRO A 226 7.87 4.18 -7.18
CA PRO A 226 7.25 3.42 -8.26
C PRO A 226 6.20 2.43 -7.69
N VAL A 227 5.13 2.13 -8.45
CA VAL A 227 4.03 1.26 -8.01
C VAL A 227 4.50 -0.12 -7.51
N GLU A 228 5.62 -0.62 -8.04
CA GLU A 228 6.26 -1.87 -7.65
C GLU A 228 6.57 -1.94 -6.14
N ALA A 229 6.76 -0.80 -5.48
CA ALA A 229 6.98 -0.72 -4.04
C ALA A 229 5.80 -1.28 -3.21
N ILE A 230 4.57 -1.22 -3.74
CA ILE A 230 3.38 -1.84 -3.10
C ILE A 230 3.39 -3.36 -3.32
N LEU A 231 3.93 -3.81 -4.45
CA LEU A 231 3.77 -5.16 -4.97
C LEU A 231 4.83 -6.15 -4.46
N GLY A 232 5.72 -5.70 -3.56
CA GLY A 232 6.87 -6.46 -3.05
C GLY A 232 6.52 -7.86 -2.52
N HIS A 233 5.38 -8.00 -1.85
CA HIS A 233 4.94 -9.21 -1.16
C HIS A 233 4.30 -10.26 -2.06
N LEU A 234 3.98 -9.92 -3.33
CA LEU A 234 3.28 -10.82 -4.23
C LEU A 234 4.24 -11.73 -5.01
N PRO A 235 3.83 -12.98 -5.30
CA PRO A 235 4.55 -13.85 -6.23
C PRO A 235 4.56 -13.25 -7.64
N ARG A 236 5.58 -13.60 -8.43
CA ARG A 236 5.89 -12.94 -9.70
C ARG A 236 5.98 -13.94 -10.84
N ILE A 237 5.58 -13.48 -12.03
CA ILE A 237 5.83 -14.14 -13.31
C ILE A 237 6.50 -13.13 -14.24
N VAL A 238 7.74 -13.41 -14.62
CA VAL A 238 8.50 -12.56 -15.55
C VAL A 238 8.10 -12.93 -16.97
N VAL A 239 7.81 -11.92 -17.80
CA VAL A 239 7.32 -12.09 -19.16
C VAL A 239 8.24 -11.44 -20.19
N LYS A 240 8.20 -11.99 -21.41
CA LYS A 240 8.89 -11.41 -22.58
C LYS A 240 8.29 -10.08 -22.99
N ASP A 241 9.08 -9.23 -23.65
CA ASP A 241 8.66 -7.90 -24.15
C ASP A 241 7.36 -7.96 -24.98
N GLY A 242 7.24 -8.89 -25.92
CA GLY A 242 6.03 -9.05 -26.74
C GLY A 242 4.79 -9.46 -25.92
N ALA A 243 4.99 -10.24 -24.85
CA ALA A 243 3.91 -10.58 -23.92
C ALA A 243 3.53 -9.38 -23.04
N ALA A 244 4.50 -8.60 -22.57
CA ALA A 244 4.24 -7.35 -21.84
C ALA A 244 3.40 -6.39 -22.69
N ALA A 245 3.75 -6.22 -23.96
CA ALA A 245 2.97 -5.45 -24.92
C ALA A 245 1.53 -5.99 -25.02
N ALA A 246 1.33 -7.29 -25.24
CA ALA A 246 -0.01 -7.88 -25.37
C ALA A 246 -0.86 -7.72 -24.10
N ILE A 247 -0.26 -7.95 -22.93
CA ILE A 247 -0.91 -7.81 -21.62
C ILE A 247 -1.29 -6.35 -21.35
N SER A 248 -0.51 -5.37 -21.81
CA SER A 248 -0.87 -3.94 -21.69
C SER A 248 -2.20 -3.60 -22.39
N HIS A 249 -2.63 -4.40 -23.37
CA HIS A 249 -3.94 -4.33 -24.01
C HIS A 249 -5.01 -5.23 -23.37
N GLY A 250 -4.69 -5.93 -22.29
CA GLY A 250 -5.60 -6.82 -21.56
C GLY A 250 -5.60 -8.27 -22.04
N ALA A 251 -4.67 -8.67 -22.91
CA ALA A 251 -4.55 -10.07 -23.32
C ALA A 251 -4.18 -10.98 -22.13
N ALA A 252 -4.67 -12.23 -22.14
CA ALA A 252 -4.24 -13.23 -21.19
C ALA A 252 -2.77 -13.63 -21.43
N LEU A 253 -2.04 -13.95 -20.37
CA LEU A 253 -0.68 -14.45 -20.48
C LEU A 253 -0.71 -15.91 -20.92
N ALA A 254 -0.12 -16.20 -22.08
CA ALA A 254 0.12 -17.56 -22.55
C ALA A 254 1.53 -18.04 -22.17
N ARG A 255 1.68 -19.36 -22.01
CA ARG A 255 2.92 -20.00 -21.57
C ARG A 255 4.19 -19.64 -22.37
N PRO A 256 4.16 -19.49 -23.71
CA PRO A 256 5.35 -19.07 -24.47
C PRO A 256 5.88 -17.67 -24.11
N GLY A 257 5.05 -16.83 -23.50
CA GLY A 257 5.42 -15.50 -23.03
C GLY A 257 6.09 -15.47 -21.65
N VAL A 258 6.13 -16.59 -20.94
CA VAL A 258 6.71 -16.70 -19.59
C VAL A 258 8.21 -16.99 -19.68
N VAL A 259 9.01 -16.18 -18.97
CA VAL A 259 10.46 -16.35 -18.81
C VAL A 259 10.79 -17.10 -17.53
N SER A 260 10.21 -16.67 -16.41
CA SER A 260 10.42 -17.28 -15.09
C SER A 260 9.23 -17.01 -14.17
N LEU A 261 9.15 -17.74 -13.06
CA LEU A 261 8.07 -17.60 -12.07
C LEU A 261 8.49 -18.02 -10.66
N SER A 262 7.77 -17.55 -9.64
CA SER A 262 7.89 -18.02 -8.26
C SER A 262 7.47 -19.49 -8.11
N GLU A 263 8.15 -20.26 -7.25
CA GLU A 263 7.96 -21.72 -7.10
C GLU A 263 6.65 -22.10 -6.41
N GLY A 264 6.15 -21.27 -5.50
CA GLY A 264 4.94 -21.54 -4.69
C GLY A 264 3.63 -21.02 -5.27
N ILE A 265 3.57 -20.72 -6.57
CA ILE A 265 2.33 -20.25 -7.20
C ILE A 265 1.35 -21.41 -7.33
N GLU A 266 0.15 -21.23 -6.77
CA GLU A 266 -0.99 -22.13 -6.92
C GLU A 266 -2.03 -21.54 -7.90
N ARG A 267 -3.02 -22.34 -8.28
CA ARG A 267 -4.13 -21.88 -9.12
C ARG A 267 -5.03 -20.92 -8.33
N GLY A 268 -5.34 -19.77 -8.92
CA GLY A 268 -6.19 -18.75 -8.31
C GLY A 268 -5.39 -17.69 -7.54
N ASP A 269 -4.07 -17.86 -7.42
CA ASP A 269 -3.21 -16.87 -6.79
C ASP A 269 -3.17 -15.57 -7.57
N LEU A 270 -3.12 -14.47 -6.83
CA LEU A 270 -2.84 -13.15 -7.38
C LEU A 270 -1.32 -12.99 -7.55
N VAL A 271 -0.86 -12.78 -8.78
CA VAL A 271 0.55 -12.62 -9.14
C VAL A 271 0.80 -11.26 -9.81
N VAL A 272 2.04 -10.79 -9.73
CA VAL A 272 2.54 -9.68 -10.55
C VAL A 272 3.10 -10.26 -11.85
N LEU A 273 2.59 -9.79 -12.98
CA LEU A 273 3.23 -9.99 -14.29
C LEU A 273 4.25 -8.87 -14.49
N GLU A 274 5.52 -9.24 -14.62
CA GLU A 274 6.65 -8.31 -14.62
C GLU A 274 7.44 -8.39 -15.92
N SER A 275 7.90 -7.26 -16.46
CA SER A 275 8.85 -7.27 -17.57
C SER A 275 10.21 -7.79 -17.12
N LEU A 276 11.08 -8.14 -18.08
CA LEU A 276 12.50 -8.44 -17.80
C LEU A 276 13.26 -7.29 -17.11
N LYS A 277 12.71 -6.06 -17.11
CA LYS A 277 13.31 -4.87 -16.48
C LYS A 277 12.81 -4.58 -15.07
N GLY A 278 11.91 -5.40 -14.53
CA GLY A 278 11.33 -5.16 -13.21
C GLY A 278 10.02 -4.38 -13.22
N GLU A 279 9.46 -4.05 -14.39
CA GLU A 279 8.26 -3.22 -14.47
C GLU A 279 7.01 -4.07 -14.28
N ALA A 280 6.11 -3.65 -13.38
CA ALA A 280 4.80 -4.26 -13.21
C ALA A 280 3.93 -3.98 -14.44
N VAL A 281 3.70 -5.02 -15.24
CA VAL A 281 2.81 -4.97 -16.40
C VAL A 281 1.36 -5.00 -15.92
N ALA A 282 1.01 -5.99 -15.09
CA ALA A 282 -0.32 -6.20 -14.58
C ALA A 282 -0.31 -7.04 -13.29
N LEU A 283 -1.38 -6.92 -12.50
CA LEU A 283 -1.79 -7.98 -11.58
C LEU A 283 -2.70 -8.96 -12.31
N ALA A 284 -2.44 -10.25 -12.12
CA ALA A 284 -3.17 -11.32 -12.78
C ALA A 284 -3.53 -12.43 -11.80
N GLU A 285 -4.62 -13.13 -12.09
CA GLU A 285 -5.00 -14.35 -11.39
C GLU A 285 -4.51 -15.55 -12.20
N THR A 286 -3.84 -16.51 -11.55
CA THR A 286 -3.29 -17.69 -12.20
C THR A 286 -4.36 -18.75 -12.49
N ASN A 287 -4.21 -19.45 -13.60
CA ASN A 287 -5.09 -20.56 -13.97
C ASN A 287 -4.52 -21.93 -13.62
N SER A 288 -3.25 -21.99 -13.23
CA SER A 288 -2.52 -23.24 -13.00
C SER A 288 -1.38 -23.00 -12.01
N ALA A 289 -1.04 -24.05 -11.25
CA ALA A 289 0.10 -24.02 -10.33
C ALA A 289 1.45 -24.00 -11.07
N ALA A 290 2.51 -23.57 -10.39
CA ALA A 290 3.85 -23.41 -10.92
C ALA A 290 4.40 -24.69 -11.58
N SER A 291 4.18 -25.85 -10.94
CA SER A 291 4.60 -27.17 -11.43
C SER A 291 3.97 -27.52 -12.78
N LYS A 292 2.69 -27.18 -12.97
CA LYS A 292 1.98 -27.37 -14.24
C LYS A 292 2.45 -26.37 -15.29
N ILE A 293 2.60 -25.09 -14.93
CA ILE A 293 3.12 -24.06 -15.84
C ILE A 293 4.50 -24.48 -16.37
N ALA A 294 5.38 -25.03 -15.51
CA ALA A 294 6.71 -25.45 -15.89
C ALA A 294 6.73 -26.56 -16.95
N SER A 295 5.78 -27.51 -16.89
CA SER A 295 5.68 -28.63 -17.83
C SER A 295 4.88 -28.31 -19.10
N MET A 296 4.10 -27.21 -19.11
CA MET A 296 3.33 -26.78 -20.27
C MET A 296 4.22 -26.19 -21.38
N GLN A 297 3.87 -26.49 -22.63
CA GLN A 297 4.45 -25.85 -23.83
C GLN A 297 3.55 -24.72 -24.36
N HIS A 298 2.23 -24.91 -24.28
CA HIS A 298 1.22 -23.96 -24.76
C HIS A 298 0.08 -23.83 -23.73
N GLY A 299 -0.79 -22.84 -23.94
CA GLY A 299 -1.97 -22.61 -23.11
C GLY A 299 -1.87 -21.37 -22.24
N GLU A 300 -3.00 -20.99 -21.66
CA GLU A 300 -3.14 -19.80 -20.83
C GLU A 300 -2.64 -20.05 -19.40
N VAL A 301 -1.83 -19.12 -18.89
CA VAL A 301 -1.18 -19.19 -17.58
C VAL A 301 -1.90 -18.29 -16.57
N ALA A 302 -2.22 -17.06 -16.94
CA ALA A 302 -2.85 -16.09 -16.05
C ALA A 302 -3.70 -15.07 -16.81
N ARG A 303 -4.74 -14.54 -16.17
CA ARG A 303 -5.59 -13.47 -16.72
C ARG A 303 -5.39 -12.16 -15.96
N PRO A 304 -5.08 -11.05 -16.65
CA PRO A 304 -4.98 -9.74 -16.00
C PRO A 304 -6.29 -9.33 -15.32
N LYS A 305 -6.19 -8.89 -14.07
CA LYS A 305 -7.27 -8.22 -13.32
C LYS A 305 -7.06 -6.70 -13.34
N VAL A 306 -5.81 -6.28 -13.19
CA VAL A 306 -5.41 -4.87 -13.18
C VAL A 306 -4.20 -4.68 -14.08
N VAL A 307 -4.38 -4.04 -15.23
CA VAL A 307 -3.28 -3.61 -16.09
C VAL A 307 -2.73 -2.27 -15.59
N LEU A 308 -1.42 -2.22 -15.34
CA LEU A 308 -0.70 -1.06 -14.82
C LEU A 308 0.15 -0.39 -15.91
N MET A 309 0.83 -1.16 -16.75
CA MET A 309 1.67 -0.62 -17.82
C MET A 309 0.84 0.15 -18.86
N GLN A 310 1.41 1.23 -19.38
CA GLN A 310 0.82 1.97 -20.50
C GLN A 310 0.96 1.21 -21.82
N VAL A 311 -0.04 1.33 -22.67
CA VAL A 311 0.02 0.81 -24.03
C VAL A 311 1.14 1.53 -24.79
N GLY A 312 1.92 0.78 -25.57
CA GLY A 312 3.00 1.33 -26.39
C GLY A 312 4.36 1.45 -25.70
N VAL A 313 4.47 1.11 -24.40
CA VAL A 313 5.77 1.02 -23.71
C VAL A 313 6.67 -0.05 -24.36
N TYR A 314 6.07 -1.17 -24.74
CA TYR A 314 6.69 -2.20 -25.57
C TYR A 314 5.94 -2.29 -26.91
N PRO A 315 6.64 -2.52 -28.03
CA PRO A 315 6.04 -2.56 -29.36
C PRO A 315 5.12 -3.77 -29.53
N GLN A 316 4.05 -3.60 -30.30
CA GLN A 316 3.17 -4.71 -30.67
C GLN A 316 3.92 -5.66 -31.62
N THR A 317 4.13 -6.90 -31.18
CA THR A 317 4.83 -7.92 -31.98
C THR A 317 3.90 -8.95 -32.60
N TRP A 318 2.58 -8.84 -32.40
CA TRP A 318 1.58 -9.74 -32.99
C TRP A 318 0.92 -9.12 -34.22
N SER A 319 0.62 -9.96 -35.21
CA SER A 319 -0.11 -9.55 -36.42
C SER A 319 -1.56 -9.20 -36.08
N LYS A 320 -2.08 -8.10 -36.65
CA LYS A 320 -3.52 -7.83 -36.74
C LYS A 320 -4.04 -8.44 -38.04
N GLU A 321 -4.04 -9.77 -38.13
CA GLU A 321 -4.79 -10.49 -39.16
C GLU A 321 -6.03 -11.12 -38.55
#